data_AF-A0A084SLA8-F1
#
_entry.id   AF-A0A084SLA8-F1
#
_cell.length_a   1.000
_cell.length_b   1.000
_cell.length_c   1.000
_cell.angle_alpha   90.00
_cell.angle_beta   90.00
_cell.angle_gamma   90.00
#
_symmetry.space_group_name_H-M   'P 1'
#
loop_
_entity.id
_entity.type
_entity.pdbx_description
1 polymer ?
#
loop_
_entity_poly.entity_id
_entity_poly.type
_entity_poly.pdbx_seq_one_letter_code
_entity_poly.pdbx_strand_id
1 'polypeptide(L)'
;MAYPPRLAHLATRPVVVAKLIPTYARAHHIDEDEAAQRLSAALQGRLLPWLLEEAWTAMRGKTKRLDDEGLVEKVATTLKDRPTRPGRVAELNPAWSAFLVLADLEAGTASEAARRVMESPEGRERAQAGLAEVGRFLAAELTRGR
;
A
#
# COMPACT_ATOMS: atom_id res chain seq x y z
N MET A 1 15.94 -10.56 -5.61
CA MET A 1 14.52 -10.61 -5.23
C MET A 1 14.19 -9.39 -4.42
N ALA A 2 13.12 -8.67 -4.73
CA ALA A 2 12.78 -7.42 -4.05
C ALA A 2 12.06 -7.63 -2.70
N TYR A 3 11.40 -8.79 -2.49
CA TYR A 3 10.89 -9.26 -1.19
C TYR A 3 10.79 -10.81 -1.13
N PRO A 4 10.68 -11.44 0.06
CA PRO A 4 10.50 -12.88 0.22
C PRO A 4 9.13 -13.36 -0.29
N PRO A 5 9.01 -14.52 -0.98
CA PRO A 5 7.74 -14.95 -1.59
C PRO A 5 6.63 -15.16 -0.55
N ARG A 6 6.99 -15.63 0.65
CA ARG A 6 6.08 -15.79 1.79
C ARG A 6 5.38 -14.48 2.18
N LEU A 7 6.01 -13.32 1.95
CA LEU A 7 5.37 -12.03 2.18
C LEU A 7 4.14 -11.83 1.28
N ALA A 8 4.23 -12.16 -0.02
CA ALA A 8 3.09 -12.02 -0.94
C ALA A 8 1.94 -12.99 -0.62
N HIS A 9 2.25 -14.15 -0.05
CA HIS A 9 1.23 -15.09 0.44
C HIS A 9 0.54 -14.61 1.72
N LEU A 10 1.21 -13.81 2.54
CA LEU A 10 0.65 -13.24 3.77
C LEU A 10 -0.10 -11.93 3.50
N ALA A 11 0.54 -10.98 2.83
CA ALA A 11 0.01 -9.68 2.44
C ALA A 11 -0.68 -9.77 1.06
N THR A 12 -1.71 -10.61 0.99
CA THR A 12 -2.51 -10.79 -0.23
C THR A 12 -3.27 -9.50 -0.59
N ARG A 13 -3.78 -9.40 -1.82
CA ARG A 13 -4.56 -8.23 -2.27
C ARG A 13 -5.68 -7.84 -1.29
N PRO A 14 -6.56 -8.75 -0.82
CA PRO A 14 -7.58 -8.39 0.17
C PRO A 14 -7.01 -7.83 1.48
N VAL A 15 -5.85 -8.32 1.93
CA VAL A 15 -5.17 -7.81 3.13
C VAL A 15 -4.69 -6.39 2.90
N VAL A 16 -4.01 -6.13 1.78
CA VAL A 16 -3.50 -4.79 1.45
C VAL A 16 -4.65 -3.81 1.24
N VAL A 17 -5.70 -4.20 0.52
CA VAL A 17 -6.94 -3.41 0.37
C VAL A 17 -7.49 -3.04 1.75
N ALA A 18 -7.67 -4.00 2.65
CA ALA A 18 -8.17 -3.73 4.00
C ALA A 18 -7.32 -2.72 4.78
N LYS A 19 -6.00 -2.68 4.58
CA LYS A 19 -5.14 -1.69 5.25
C LYS A 19 -5.30 -0.29 4.66
N LEU A 20 -5.65 -0.17 3.39
CA LEU A 20 -5.71 1.11 2.68
C LEU A 20 -7.12 1.71 2.61
N ILE A 21 -8.18 0.90 2.73
CA ILE A 21 -9.59 1.32 2.62
C ILE A 21 -9.86 2.60 3.43
N PRO A 22 -9.54 2.70 4.74
CA PRO A 22 -9.97 3.85 5.54
C PRO A 22 -9.36 5.17 5.05
N THR A 23 -8.11 5.13 4.60
CA THR A 23 -7.43 6.32 4.06
C THR A 23 -8.00 6.70 2.69
N TYR A 24 -8.22 5.72 1.81
CA TYR A 24 -8.75 5.95 0.47
C TYR A 24 -10.20 6.48 0.53
N ALA A 25 -11.09 5.81 1.29
CA ALA A 25 -12.47 6.25 1.48
C ALA A 25 -12.54 7.69 1.99
N ARG A 26 -11.73 8.04 3.00
CA ARG A 26 -11.68 9.41 3.55
C ARG A 26 -11.17 10.43 2.52
N ALA A 27 -10.13 10.11 1.76
CA ALA A 27 -9.55 11.03 0.80
C ALA A 27 -10.46 11.31 -0.40
N HIS A 28 -11.21 10.29 -0.82
CA HIS A 28 -12.13 10.39 -1.96
C HIS A 28 -13.56 10.78 -1.57
N HIS A 29 -13.87 10.87 -0.27
CA HIS A 29 -15.21 11.12 0.25
C HIS A 29 -16.26 10.11 -0.25
N ILE A 30 -15.88 8.84 -0.28
CA ILE A 30 -16.72 7.70 -0.68
C ILE A 30 -16.88 6.72 0.47
N ASP A 31 -17.82 5.78 0.36
CA ASP A 31 -17.98 4.71 1.34
C ASP A 31 -16.88 3.64 1.22
N GLU A 32 -16.77 2.80 2.26
CA GLU A 32 -15.72 1.78 2.35
C GLU A 32 -15.90 0.65 1.33
N ASP A 33 -17.13 0.34 0.89
CA ASP A 33 -17.39 -0.71 -0.08
C ASP A 33 -16.95 -0.27 -1.48
N GLU A 34 -17.26 0.96 -1.86
CA GLU A 34 -16.77 1.57 -3.09
C GLU A 34 -15.24 1.71 -3.08
N ALA A 35 -14.67 2.18 -1.96
CA ALA A 35 -13.22 2.26 -1.79
C ALA A 35 -12.54 0.89 -1.95
N ALA A 36 -13.12 -0.16 -1.35
CA ALA A 36 -12.60 -1.53 -1.47
C ALA A 36 -12.60 -2.03 -2.92
N GLN A 37 -13.67 -1.75 -3.67
CA GLN A 37 -13.78 -2.13 -5.09
C GLN A 37 -12.72 -1.43 -5.94
N ARG A 38 -12.60 -0.10 -5.81
CA ARG A 38 -11.62 0.70 -6.58
C ARG A 38 -10.19 0.31 -6.25
N LEU A 39 -9.86 0.15 -4.95
CA LEU A 39 -8.54 -0.31 -4.52
C LEU A 39 -8.24 -1.73 -5.01
N SER A 40 -9.22 -2.64 -4.97
CA SER A 40 -9.02 -4.00 -5.46
C SER A 40 -8.74 -4.02 -6.97
N ALA A 41 -9.39 -3.17 -7.74
CA ALA A 41 -9.11 -3.00 -9.17
C ALA A 41 -7.69 -2.46 -9.40
N ALA A 42 -7.32 -1.37 -8.71
CA ALA A 42 -5.97 -0.78 -8.80
C ALA A 42 -4.85 -1.78 -8.46
N LEU A 43 -5.07 -2.63 -7.46
CA LEU A 43 -4.09 -3.60 -6.96
C LEU A 43 -4.11 -4.94 -7.72
N GLN A 44 -4.86 -5.05 -8.82
CA GLN A 44 -4.84 -6.24 -9.67
C GLN A 44 -3.57 -6.33 -10.53
N GLY A 45 -2.97 -5.18 -10.87
CA GLY A 45 -1.80 -5.07 -11.73
C GLY A 45 -0.47 -4.94 -10.97
N ARG A 46 0.40 -4.06 -11.49
CA ARG A 46 1.78 -3.87 -10.98
C ARG A 46 1.84 -3.10 -9.66
N LEU A 47 0.75 -2.42 -9.28
CA LEU A 47 0.74 -1.59 -8.08
C LEU A 47 0.93 -2.41 -6.79
N LEU A 48 0.34 -3.61 -6.72
CA LEU A 48 0.50 -4.50 -5.57
C LEU A 48 1.96 -4.94 -5.35
N PRO A 49 2.66 -5.55 -6.33
CA PRO A 49 4.04 -5.94 -6.13
C PRO A 49 4.94 -4.74 -5.78
N TRP A 50 4.79 -3.59 -6.45
CA TRP A 50 5.56 -2.38 -6.10
C TRP A 50 5.34 -1.92 -4.66
N LEU A 51 4.10 -1.94 -4.17
CA LEU A 51 3.81 -1.61 -2.77
C LEU A 51 4.43 -2.62 -1.79
N LEU A 52 4.43 -3.92 -2.13
CA LEU A 52 5.06 -4.94 -1.29
C LEU A 52 6.58 -4.79 -1.26
N GLU A 53 7.21 -4.35 -2.36
CA GLU A 53 8.65 -4.03 -2.41
C GLU A 53 9.00 -2.85 -1.49
N GLU A 54 8.24 -1.76 -1.56
CA GLU A 54 8.43 -0.59 -0.70
C GLU A 54 8.15 -0.91 0.76
N ALA A 55 7.09 -1.66 1.05
CA ALA A 55 6.78 -2.11 2.40
C ALA A 55 7.88 -3.02 2.98
N TRP A 56 8.42 -3.93 2.17
CA TRP A 56 9.54 -4.78 2.58
C TRP A 56 10.80 -3.97 2.89
N THR A 57 11.14 -3.03 2.01
CA THR A 57 12.26 -2.11 2.19
C THR A 57 12.11 -1.30 3.49
N ALA A 58 10.91 -0.76 3.74
CA ALA A 58 10.61 -0.02 4.97
C ALA A 58 10.71 -0.90 6.23
N MET A 59 10.24 -2.15 6.19
CA MET A 59 10.34 -3.08 7.31
C MET A 59 11.81 -3.39 7.65
N ARG A 60 12.63 -3.71 6.64
CA ARG A 60 14.07 -3.99 6.82
C ARG A 60 14.82 -2.78 7.38
N GLY A 61 14.50 -1.57 6.93
CA GLY A 61 15.12 -0.34 7.44
C GLY A 61 14.82 -0.06 8.92
N LYS A 62 13.69 -0.55 9.45
CA LYS A 62 13.23 -0.23 10.81
C LYS A 62 13.76 -1.19 11.89
N THR A 63 14.01 -2.46 11.58
CA THR A 63 14.41 -3.46 12.59
C THR A 63 15.78 -4.05 12.31
N LYS A 64 16.82 -3.51 12.96
CA LYS A 64 18.18 -4.07 12.90
C LYS A 64 18.33 -5.40 13.67
N ARG A 65 17.30 -5.83 14.40
CA ARG A 65 17.34 -7.00 15.30
C ARG A 65 16.72 -8.27 14.71
N LEU A 66 15.95 -8.14 13.63
CA LEU A 66 15.31 -9.27 12.98
C LEU A 66 15.96 -9.46 11.62
N ASP A 67 16.27 -10.70 11.29
CA ASP A 67 16.57 -11.10 9.93
C ASP A 67 15.29 -11.17 9.09
N ASP A 68 15.46 -11.49 7.81
CA ASP A 68 14.35 -11.55 6.86
C ASP A 68 13.31 -12.61 7.27
N GLU A 69 13.71 -13.74 7.84
CA GLU A 69 12.80 -14.79 8.31
C GLU A 69 11.98 -14.34 9.53
N GLY A 70 12.65 -13.78 10.55
CA GLY A 70 11.99 -13.25 11.74
C GLY A 70 11.05 -12.08 11.42
N LEU A 71 11.37 -11.27 10.41
CA LEU A 71 10.48 -10.24 9.88
C LEU A 71 9.21 -10.83 9.26
N VAL A 72 9.35 -11.86 8.42
CA VAL A 72 8.20 -12.55 7.82
C VAL A 72 7.33 -13.20 8.90
N GLU A 73 7.94 -13.81 9.92
CA GLU A 73 7.20 -14.41 11.03
C GLU A 73 6.45 -13.36 11.86
N LYS A 74 7.03 -12.17 12.04
CA LYS A 74 6.33 -11.05 12.67
C LYS A 74 5.10 -10.63 11.87
N VAL A 75 5.19 -10.57 10.54
CA VAL A 75 4.04 -10.29 9.67
C VAL A 75 2.97 -11.40 9.81
N ALA A 76 3.38 -12.67 9.76
CA ALA A 76 2.48 -13.80 9.94
C ALA A 76 1.73 -13.73 11.29
N THR A 77 2.45 -13.45 12.38
CA THR A 77 1.89 -13.30 13.73
C THR A 77 0.90 -12.15 13.82
N THR A 78 1.19 -11.03 13.16
CA THR A 78 0.33 -9.85 13.11
C THR A 78 -0.99 -10.13 12.38
N LEU A 79 -0.92 -10.90 11.30
CA LEU A 79 -2.08 -11.19 10.43
C LEU A 79 -2.88 -12.43 10.85
N LYS A 80 -2.36 -13.27 11.77
CA LYS A 80 -2.91 -14.58 12.13
C LYS A 80 -4.42 -14.60 12.39
N ASP A 81 -4.90 -13.71 13.26
CA ASP A 81 -6.29 -13.78 13.75
C ASP A 81 -7.25 -12.87 12.97
N ARG A 82 -6.74 -11.74 12.43
CA ARG A 82 -7.56 -10.72 11.74
C ARG A 82 -6.79 -10.12 10.56
N PRO A 83 -6.51 -10.91 9.50
CA PRO A 83 -5.70 -10.46 8.38
C PRO A 83 -6.31 -9.24 7.68
N THR A 84 -7.64 -9.23 7.55
CA THR A 84 -8.43 -8.16 6.93
C THR A 84 -8.93 -7.10 7.91
N ARG A 85 -8.37 -7.01 9.13
CA ARG A 85 -8.66 -5.88 10.03
C ARG A 85 -8.35 -4.56 9.30
N PRO A 86 -9.28 -3.59 9.27
CA PRO A 86 -9.03 -2.30 8.63
C PRO A 86 -7.77 -1.61 9.16
N GLY A 87 -7.11 -0.89 8.26
CA GLY A 87 -5.94 -0.08 8.61
C GLY A 87 -6.28 1.10 9.51
N ARG A 88 -5.25 1.79 10.00
CA ARG A 88 -5.45 3.16 10.53
C ARG A 88 -5.69 4.12 9.38
N VAL A 89 -6.31 5.26 9.69
CA VAL A 89 -6.41 6.33 8.70
C VAL A 89 -5.11 7.13 8.71
N ALA A 90 -4.42 7.18 7.57
CA ALA A 90 -3.16 7.90 7.43
C ALA A 90 -3.39 9.41 7.26
N GLU A 91 -2.53 10.24 7.85
CA GLU A 91 -2.54 11.68 7.60
C GLU A 91 -2.17 11.96 6.14
N LEU A 92 -3.00 12.74 5.45
CA LEU A 92 -2.80 13.03 4.05
C LEU A 92 -1.68 14.05 3.87
N ASN A 93 -0.72 13.69 3.04
CA ASN A 93 0.40 14.53 2.63
C ASN A 93 0.56 14.47 1.09
N PRO A 94 1.47 15.26 0.49
CA PRO A 94 1.65 15.25 -0.96
C PRO A 94 1.99 13.87 -1.54
N ALA A 95 2.74 13.04 -0.81
CA ALA A 95 3.09 11.68 -1.26
C ALA A 95 1.88 10.75 -1.26
N TRP A 96 1.07 10.77 -0.20
CA TRP A 96 -0.23 10.08 -0.18
C TRP A 96 -1.13 10.52 -1.33
N SER A 97 -1.21 11.82 -1.58
CA SER A 97 -2.02 12.37 -2.68
C SER A 97 -1.55 11.85 -4.03
N ALA A 98 -0.24 11.80 -4.27
CA ALA A 98 0.33 11.24 -5.49
C ALA A 98 0.04 9.74 -5.64
N PHE A 99 0.12 8.97 -4.54
CA PHE A 99 -0.25 7.56 -4.55
C PHE A 99 -1.73 7.34 -4.86
N LEU A 100 -2.64 8.14 -4.29
CA LEU A 100 -4.08 8.02 -4.54
C LEU A 100 -4.40 8.27 -6.01
N VAL A 101 -3.78 9.28 -6.63
CA VAL A 101 -3.91 9.52 -8.09
C VAL A 101 -3.37 8.34 -8.89
N LEU A 102 -2.25 7.74 -8.47
CA LEU A 102 -1.73 6.52 -9.11
C LEU A 102 -2.71 5.35 -9.00
N ALA A 103 -3.32 5.16 -7.83
CA ALA A 103 -4.33 4.13 -7.61
C ALA A 103 -5.57 4.37 -8.50
N ASP A 104 -6.01 5.62 -8.64
CA ASP A 104 -7.13 5.97 -9.52
C ASP A 104 -6.82 5.69 -11.00
N LEU A 105 -5.58 5.94 -11.43
CA LEU A 105 -5.13 5.61 -12.79
C LEU A 105 -5.15 4.11 -13.05
N GLU A 106 -4.64 3.31 -12.12
CA GLU A 106 -4.66 1.84 -12.22
C GLU A 106 -6.09 1.28 -12.12
N ALA A 107 -6.98 1.95 -11.37
CA ALA A 107 -8.41 1.62 -11.31
C ALA A 107 -9.20 2.10 -12.54
N GLY A 108 -8.60 2.90 -13.43
CA GLY A 108 -9.28 3.49 -14.60
C GLY A 108 -10.30 4.58 -14.24
N THR A 109 -10.19 5.19 -13.07
CA THR A 109 -11.11 6.23 -12.56
C THR A 109 -10.53 7.64 -12.62
N ALA A 110 -9.23 7.77 -12.85
CA ALA A 110 -8.57 9.07 -13.03
C ALA A 110 -8.89 9.71 -14.39
N SER A 111 -8.82 11.04 -14.44
CA SER A 111 -8.95 11.80 -15.69
C SER A 111 -7.70 11.70 -16.57
N GLU A 112 -7.87 11.93 -17.87
CA GLU A 112 -6.74 12.01 -18.82
C GLU A 112 -5.77 13.16 -18.50
N ALA A 113 -6.24 14.24 -17.87
CA ALA A 113 -5.37 15.31 -17.39
C ALA A 113 -4.44 14.81 -16.26
N ALA A 114 -4.99 14.04 -15.31
CA ALA A 114 -4.21 13.43 -14.24
C ALA A 114 -3.20 12.41 -14.80
N ARG A 115 -3.59 11.62 -15.80
CA ARG A 115 -2.69 10.69 -16.52
C ARG A 115 -1.47 11.43 -17.08
N ARG A 116 -1.69 12.51 -17.83
CA ARG A 116 -0.60 13.30 -18.44
C ARG A 116 0.34 13.89 -17.40
N VAL A 117 -0.19 14.38 -16.28
CA VAL A 117 0.62 14.90 -15.17
C VAL A 117 1.51 13.79 -14.60
N MET A 118 0.95 12.60 -14.36
CA MET A 118 1.69 11.48 -13.78
C MET A 118 2.70 10.86 -14.74
N GLU A 119 2.52 11.02 -16.05
CA GLU A 119 3.47 10.58 -17.07
C GLU A 119 4.70 11.49 -17.22
N SER A 120 4.64 12.73 -16.71
CA SER A 120 5.78 13.66 -16.71
C SER A 120 6.92 13.19 -15.81
N PRO A 121 8.16 13.67 -15.99
CA PRO A 121 9.27 13.36 -15.09
C PRO A 121 8.95 13.62 -13.62
N GLU A 122 8.39 14.80 -13.32
CA GLU A 122 8.02 15.21 -11.96
C GLU A 122 6.86 14.35 -11.42
N GLY A 123 5.90 13.98 -12.28
CA GLY A 123 4.81 13.07 -11.95
C GLY A 123 5.31 11.69 -11.53
N ARG A 124 6.30 11.15 -12.27
CA ARG A 124 6.93 9.87 -11.96
C ARG A 124 7.70 9.91 -10.64
N GLU A 125 8.43 10.99 -10.36
CA GLU A 125 9.11 11.17 -9.07
C GLU A 125 8.12 11.22 -7.91
N ARG A 126 7.00 11.96 -8.07
CA ARG A 126 5.92 12.00 -7.07
C ARG A 126 5.26 10.65 -6.89
N ALA A 127 5.06 9.87 -7.96
CA ALA A 127 4.52 8.52 -7.90
C ALA A 127 5.44 7.60 -7.06
N GLN A 128 6.76 7.66 -7.28
CA GLN A 128 7.73 6.90 -6.50
C GLN A 128 7.73 7.33 -5.03
N ALA A 129 7.71 8.63 -4.75
CA ALA A 129 7.60 9.14 -3.37
C ALA A 129 6.31 8.66 -2.69
N GLY A 130 5.20 8.63 -3.43
CA GLY A 130 3.91 8.10 -2.97
C GLY A 130 3.97 6.61 -2.66
N LEU A 131 4.53 5.79 -3.56
CA LEU A 131 4.74 4.36 -3.33
C LEU A 131 5.57 4.11 -2.07
N ALA A 132 6.66 4.86 -1.89
CA ALA A 132 7.53 4.72 -0.72
C ALA A 132 6.81 5.13 0.59
N GLU A 133 6.01 6.20 0.57
CA GLU A 133 5.23 6.64 1.74
C GLU A 133 4.14 5.63 2.12
N VAL A 134 3.37 5.16 1.15
CA VAL A 134 2.32 4.17 1.39
C VAL A 134 2.92 2.80 1.74
N GLY A 135 4.08 2.45 1.17
CA GLY A 135 4.86 1.29 1.57
C GLY A 135 5.29 1.35 3.04
N ARG A 136 5.78 2.50 3.53
CA ARG A 136 6.10 2.71 4.96
C ARG A 136 4.87 2.55 5.86
N PHE A 137 3.73 3.11 5.44
CA PHE A 137 2.48 2.93 6.17
C PHE A 137 2.05 1.45 6.21
N LEU A 138 2.08 0.77 5.06
CA LEU A 138 1.73 -0.63 4.95
C LEU A 138 2.66 -1.51 5.80
N ALA A 139 3.96 -1.24 5.80
CA ALA A 139 4.94 -1.89 6.67
C ALA A 139 4.59 -1.76 8.15
N ALA A 140 4.16 -0.57 8.58
CA ALA A 140 3.73 -0.33 9.95
C ALA A 140 2.46 -1.11 10.30
N GLU A 141 1.50 -1.20 9.38
CA GLU A 141 0.25 -1.94 9.59
C GLU A 141 0.44 -3.47 9.56
N LEU A 142 1.32 -3.98 8.70
CA LEU A 142 1.66 -5.41 8.59
C LEU A 142 2.49 -5.93 9.77
N THR A 143 3.15 -5.04 10.52
CA THR A 143 3.97 -5.39 11.69
C THR A 143 3.46 -4.75 12.98
N ARG A 144 2.22 -4.23 12.95
CA ARG A 144 1.59 -3.59 14.10
C ARG A 144 1.43 -4.63 15.20
N GLY A 145 1.92 -4.31 16.40
CA GLY A 145 1.71 -5.15 17.58
C GLY A 145 0.22 -5.44 17.79
N ARG A 146 -0.05 -6.58 18.41
CA ARG A 146 -1.39 -6.87 18.94
C ARG A 146 -1.82 -5.81 19.95
#